data_AF-A0A0L8HRF6-F1
#
_entry.id   AF-A0A0L8HRF6-F1
#
_cell.length_a   1.000
_cell.length_b   1.000
_cell.length_c   1.000
_cell.angle_alpha   90.00
_cell.angle_beta   90.00
_cell.angle_gamma   90.00
#
_symmetry.space_group_name_H-M   'P 1'
#
loop_
_entity.id
_entity.type
_entity.pdbx_description
1 polymer ?
#
loop_
_entity_poly.entity_id
_entity_poly.type
_entity_poly.pdbx_seq_one_letter_code
_entity_poly.pdbx_strand_id
1 'polypeptide(L)'
;MDGNKDSVEFCEAGLSDLRRQARQLENEIDLKLVSFSKLGTSYTSQREFVGSDTVPLLNKTNSDHMFETMTMELEQLMAKLTEINDLLAEYTQNFSLSSPSATLLHTLQRHRDILQNYSREFQKTKANITALKERDDLLGSVHRDINAYKNSSGLNRRTDLYLKEHEHIRNSERLVDEQISVAMATKENLYVQKTMLMSITQTMNSFANRFPAINSLMQRVNIRKRRDSIILASVISGCIILMILYALH
;
A
#
# COMPACT_ATOMS: atom_id res chain seq x y z
N MET A 1 -13.77 -37.85 -32.27
CA MET A 1 -13.60 -37.63 -30.82
C MET A 1 -12.82 -36.35 -30.50
N ASP A 2 -12.18 -35.69 -31.48
CA ASP A 2 -11.42 -34.45 -31.24
C ASP A 2 -12.29 -33.21 -30.96
N GLY A 3 -13.46 -33.07 -31.59
CA GLY A 3 -14.30 -31.86 -31.43
C GLY A 3 -14.81 -31.60 -30.00
N ASN A 4 -14.90 -32.61 -29.14
CA ASN A 4 -15.29 -32.41 -27.74
C ASN A 4 -14.12 -31.92 -26.87
N LYS A 5 -12.88 -32.13 -27.29
CA LYS A 5 -11.69 -31.74 -26.54
C LYS A 5 -11.36 -30.27 -26.76
N ASP A 6 -11.43 -29.82 -28.02
CA ASP A 6 -11.23 -28.42 -28.39
C ASP A 6 -12.31 -27.50 -27.79
N SER A 7 -13.55 -27.99 -27.71
CA SER A 7 -14.67 -27.26 -27.10
C SER A 7 -14.48 -27.05 -25.58
N VAL A 8 -13.94 -28.06 -24.89
CA VAL A 8 -13.66 -28.00 -23.45
C VAL A 8 -12.47 -27.08 -23.15
N GLU A 9 -11.42 -27.13 -23.98
CA GLU A 9 -10.22 -26.30 -23.82
C GLU A 9 -10.51 -24.81 -24.08
N PHE A 10 -11.38 -24.50 -25.07
CA PHE A 10 -11.86 -23.14 -25.32
C PHE A 10 -12.69 -22.57 -24.15
N CYS A 11 -13.57 -23.40 -23.56
CA CYS A 11 -14.34 -23.00 -22.38
C CYS A 11 -13.46 -22.81 -21.13
N GLU A 12 -12.42 -23.63 -20.95
CA GLU A 12 -11.49 -23.53 -19.83
C GLU A 12 -10.63 -22.25 -19.92
N ALA A 13 -10.23 -21.87 -21.14
CA ALA A 13 -9.55 -20.60 -21.41
C ALA A 13 -10.43 -19.39 -21.04
N GLY A 14 -11.68 -19.34 -21.53
CA GLY A 14 -12.61 -18.24 -21.20
C GLY A 14 -12.89 -18.11 -19.69
N LEU A 15 -13.01 -19.24 -18.99
CA LEU A 15 -13.18 -19.25 -17.54
C LEU A 15 -11.96 -18.70 -16.79
N SER A 16 -10.75 -19.01 -17.28
CA SER A 16 -9.50 -18.49 -16.72
C SER A 16 -9.39 -16.97 -16.89
N ASP A 17 -9.88 -16.45 -18.02
CA ASP A 17 -9.92 -15.01 -18.31
C ASP A 17 -10.92 -14.26 -17.41
N LEU A 18 -12.13 -14.80 -17.22
CA LEU A 18 -13.12 -14.21 -16.30
C LEU A 18 -12.59 -14.14 -14.87
N ARG A 19 -11.92 -15.21 -14.39
CA ARG A 19 -11.29 -15.21 -13.05
C ARG A 19 -10.17 -14.18 -12.93
N ARG A 20 -9.36 -14.02 -13.97
CA ARG A 20 -8.31 -13.00 -14.00
C ARG A 20 -8.91 -11.60 -13.96
N GLN A 21 -9.99 -11.37 -14.69
CA GLN A 21 -10.71 -10.10 -14.72
C GLN A 21 -11.37 -9.80 -13.37
N ALA A 22 -12.00 -10.79 -12.72
CA ALA A 22 -12.57 -10.66 -11.38
C ALA A 22 -11.48 -10.24 -10.37
N ARG A 23 -10.32 -10.91 -10.37
CA ARG A 23 -9.19 -10.55 -9.48
C ARG A 23 -8.65 -9.14 -9.74
N GLN A 24 -8.65 -8.68 -10.99
CA GLN A 24 -8.23 -7.32 -11.32
C GLN A 24 -9.21 -6.28 -10.74
N LEU A 25 -10.52 -6.51 -10.88
CA LEU A 25 -11.54 -5.64 -10.29
C LEU A 25 -11.51 -5.68 -8.76
N GLU A 26 -11.29 -6.85 -8.15
CA GLU A 26 -11.13 -6.96 -6.69
C GLU A 26 -9.98 -6.09 -6.19
N ASN A 27 -8.81 -6.14 -6.84
CA ASN A 27 -7.67 -5.31 -6.47
C ASN A 27 -7.96 -3.81 -6.65
N GLU A 28 -8.67 -3.44 -7.72
CA GLU A 28 -9.05 -2.04 -7.96
C GLU A 28 -10.04 -1.54 -6.92
N ILE A 29 -11.05 -2.34 -6.57
CA ILE A 29 -12.02 -2.06 -5.51
C ILE A 29 -11.30 -1.90 -4.17
N ASP A 30 -10.38 -2.80 -3.83
CA ASP A 30 -9.65 -2.74 -2.56
C ASP A 30 -8.82 -1.45 -2.42
N LEU A 31 -8.04 -1.11 -3.45
CA LEU A 31 -7.25 0.13 -3.47
C LEU A 31 -8.13 1.38 -3.31
N LYS A 32 -9.28 1.37 -3.98
CA LYS A 32 -10.20 2.51 -3.99
C LYS A 32 -11.04 2.59 -2.72
N LEU A 33 -11.35 1.45 -2.09
CA LEU A 33 -12.01 1.39 -0.80
C LEU A 33 -11.08 1.91 0.31
N VAL A 34 -9.78 1.61 0.23
CA VAL A 34 -8.77 2.17 1.15
C VAL A 34 -8.69 3.70 1.01
N SER A 35 -8.66 4.23 -0.21
CA SER A 35 -8.64 5.69 -0.41
C SER A 35 -9.96 6.35 0.02
N PHE A 36 -11.10 5.68 -0.17
CA PHE A 36 -12.42 6.12 0.30
C PHE A 36 -12.51 6.14 1.82
N SER A 37 -12.01 5.10 2.49
CA SER A 37 -11.92 5.03 3.94
C SER A 37 -11.03 6.14 4.50
N LYS A 38 -9.88 6.40 3.88
CA LYS A 38 -9.01 7.54 4.25
C LYS A 38 -9.74 8.87 4.14
N LEU A 39 -10.49 9.09 3.06
CA LEU A 39 -11.30 10.30 2.91
C LEU A 39 -12.28 10.43 4.08
N GLY A 40 -12.97 9.35 4.47
CA GLY A 40 -13.86 9.36 5.62
C GLY A 40 -13.19 9.63 6.97
N THR A 41 -11.98 9.11 7.18
CA THR A 41 -11.20 9.45 8.38
C THR A 41 -10.77 10.92 8.37
N SER A 42 -10.39 11.49 7.23
CA SER A 42 -10.05 12.91 7.10
C SER A 42 -11.23 13.82 7.47
N TYR A 43 -12.47 13.47 7.09
CA TYR A 43 -13.69 14.17 7.53
C TYR A 43 -13.86 14.14 9.06
N THR A 44 -13.41 13.07 9.71
CA THR A 44 -13.46 12.94 11.17
C THR A 44 -12.34 13.74 11.83
N SER A 45 -11.10 13.65 11.35
CA SER A 45 -9.95 14.36 11.93
C SER A 45 -10.03 15.88 11.75
N GLN A 46 -10.61 16.36 10.64
CA GLN A 46 -10.80 17.79 10.42
C GLN A 46 -11.67 18.41 11.52
N ARG A 47 -12.55 17.62 12.17
CA ARG A 47 -13.44 18.03 13.26
C ARG A 47 -12.73 18.26 14.59
N GLU A 48 -11.72 17.46 14.94
CA GLU A 48 -10.96 17.63 16.20
C GLU A 48 -10.21 18.98 16.22
N PHE A 49 -9.98 19.58 15.06
CA PHE A 49 -9.37 20.90 14.90
C PHE A 49 -10.39 22.07 14.80
N VAL A 50 -11.72 21.80 14.80
CA VAL A 50 -12.79 22.82 14.70
C VAL A 50 -13.04 23.51 16.05
N GLY A 51 -11.97 23.90 16.73
CA GLY A 51 -11.96 24.97 17.71
C GLY A 51 -11.50 26.32 17.13
N SER A 52 -11.04 26.34 15.87
CA SER A 52 -10.52 27.54 15.19
C SER A 52 -11.32 27.83 13.93
N ASP A 53 -11.89 29.04 13.86
CA ASP A 53 -12.73 29.63 12.79
C ASP A 53 -12.07 29.74 11.39
N THR A 54 -11.14 28.86 11.04
CA THR A 54 -10.22 29.05 9.89
C THR A 54 -10.18 27.89 8.90
N VAL A 55 -11.09 26.91 8.95
CA VAL A 55 -11.16 25.89 7.89
C VAL A 55 -11.78 26.49 6.61
N PRO A 56 -11.03 26.57 5.50
CA PRO A 56 -11.52 27.20 4.28
C PRO A 56 -12.65 26.37 3.69
N LEU A 57 -13.81 27.00 3.48
CA LEU A 57 -15.01 26.40 2.87
C LEU A 57 -14.71 25.72 1.52
N LEU A 58 -13.66 26.18 0.79
CA LEU A 58 -13.18 25.55 -0.44
C LEU A 58 -12.65 24.12 -0.24
N ASN A 59 -12.08 23.80 0.92
CA ASN A 59 -11.61 22.44 1.20
C ASN A 59 -12.80 21.49 1.43
N LYS A 60 -13.90 21.98 2.01
CA LYS A 60 -15.14 21.22 2.19
C LYS A 60 -15.79 20.89 0.84
N THR A 61 -15.95 21.88 -0.05
CA THR A 61 -16.57 21.66 -1.37
C THR A 61 -15.77 20.72 -2.26
N ASN A 62 -14.44 20.80 -2.23
CA ASN A 62 -13.58 19.89 -3.00
C ASN A 62 -13.62 18.46 -2.44
N SER A 63 -13.60 18.31 -1.11
CA SER A 63 -13.71 17.00 -0.46
C SER A 63 -15.08 16.34 -0.73
N ASP A 64 -16.14 17.14 -0.77
CA ASP A 64 -17.50 16.67 -1.07
C ASP A 64 -17.62 16.15 -2.50
N HIS A 65 -17.07 16.89 -3.48
CA HIS A 65 -17.07 16.44 -4.87
C HIS A 65 -16.21 15.18 -5.07
N MET A 66 -15.05 15.10 -4.40
CA MET A 66 -14.22 13.90 -4.42
C MET A 66 -14.92 12.69 -3.79
N PHE A 67 -15.66 12.89 -2.70
CA PHE A 67 -16.45 11.84 -2.06
C PHE A 67 -17.54 11.31 -3.00
N GLU A 68 -18.29 12.20 -3.65
CA GLU A 68 -19.36 11.79 -4.57
C GLU A 68 -18.80 11.04 -5.77
N THR A 69 -17.71 11.56 -6.36
CA THR A 69 -17.04 10.91 -7.50
C THR A 69 -16.54 9.51 -7.13
N MET A 70 -15.88 9.36 -5.99
CA MET A 70 -15.34 8.07 -5.55
C MET A 70 -16.46 7.07 -5.18
N THR A 71 -17.57 7.57 -4.66
CA THR A 71 -18.78 6.77 -4.39
C THR A 71 -19.33 6.18 -5.70
N MET A 72 -19.54 7.01 -6.73
CA MET A 72 -20.04 6.56 -8.02
C MET A 72 -19.10 5.54 -8.68
N GLU A 73 -17.79 5.80 -8.62
CA GLU A 73 -16.81 4.90 -9.21
C GLU A 73 -16.72 3.55 -8.48
N LEU A 74 -16.82 3.53 -7.15
CA LEU A 74 -16.89 2.28 -6.37
C LEU A 74 -18.18 1.50 -6.67
N GLU A 75 -19.31 2.18 -6.79
CA GLU A 75 -20.58 1.55 -7.18
C GLU A 75 -20.48 0.92 -8.58
N GLN A 76 -19.85 1.61 -9.54
CA GLN A 76 -19.62 1.09 -10.89
C GLN A 76 -18.69 -0.13 -10.89
N LEU A 77 -17.59 -0.09 -10.13
CA LEU A 77 -16.65 -1.22 -10.03
C LEU A 77 -17.31 -2.45 -9.37
N MET A 78 -18.08 -2.25 -8.30
CA MET A 78 -18.84 -3.33 -7.66
C MET A 78 -19.90 -3.91 -8.60
N ALA A 79 -20.61 -3.07 -9.37
CA ALA A 79 -21.59 -3.53 -10.36
C ALA A 79 -20.91 -4.41 -11.43
N LYS A 80 -19.75 -3.98 -11.93
CA LYS A 80 -18.97 -4.76 -12.91
C LYS A 80 -18.44 -6.07 -12.34
N LEU A 81 -17.99 -6.09 -11.08
CA LEU A 81 -17.58 -7.33 -10.42
C LEU A 81 -18.77 -8.29 -10.21
N THR A 82 -19.96 -7.74 -9.94
CA THR A 82 -21.21 -8.53 -9.86
C THR A 82 -21.53 -9.18 -11.20
N GLU A 83 -21.50 -8.41 -12.29
CA GLU A 83 -21.71 -8.92 -13.66
C GLU A 83 -20.74 -10.06 -14.01
N ILE A 84 -19.44 -9.90 -13.70
CA ILE A 84 -18.45 -10.96 -13.94
C ILE A 84 -18.72 -12.19 -13.08
N ASN A 85 -19.13 -12.01 -11.82
CA ASN A 85 -19.49 -13.12 -10.95
C ASN A 85 -20.73 -13.88 -11.42
N ASP A 86 -21.70 -13.18 -12.01
CA ASP A 86 -22.89 -13.79 -12.58
C ASP A 86 -22.56 -14.55 -13.87
N LEU A 87 -21.72 -13.98 -14.75
CA LEU A 87 -21.17 -14.69 -15.90
C LEU A 87 -20.38 -15.93 -15.47
N LEU A 88 -19.53 -15.82 -14.43
CA LEU A 88 -18.78 -16.94 -13.88
C LEU A 88 -19.72 -18.04 -13.34
N ALA A 89 -20.88 -17.66 -12.77
CA ALA A 89 -21.90 -18.58 -12.29
C ALA A 89 -22.57 -19.33 -13.43
N GLU A 90 -22.96 -18.62 -14.49
CA GLU A 90 -23.56 -19.19 -15.68
C GLU A 90 -22.62 -20.19 -16.37
N TYR A 91 -21.36 -19.79 -16.58
CA TYR A 91 -20.32 -20.67 -17.14
C TYR A 91 -20.08 -21.91 -16.25
N THR A 92 -20.07 -21.74 -14.92
CA THR A 92 -19.92 -22.85 -13.97
C THR A 92 -21.09 -23.82 -14.04
N GLN A 93 -22.33 -23.33 -14.15
CA GLN A 93 -23.51 -24.17 -14.26
C GLN A 93 -23.55 -24.94 -15.59
N ASN A 94 -23.20 -24.29 -16.70
CA ASN A 94 -23.13 -24.91 -18.02
C ASN A 94 -22.03 -25.99 -18.09
N PHE A 95 -20.89 -25.78 -17.42
CA PHE A 95 -19.78 -26.74 -17.36
C PHE A 95 -20.01 -27.89 -16.37
N SER A 96 -20.70 -27.62 -15.24
CA SER A 96 -21.01 -28.63 -14.22
C SER A 96 -21.92 -29.76 -14.72
N LEU A 97 -22.65 -29.54 -15.83
CA LEU A 97 -23.42 -30.56 -16.53
C LEU A 97 -22.52 -31.58 -17.26
N SER A 98 -21.27 -31.20 -17.57
CA SER A 98 -20.27 -32.01 -18.29
C SER A 98 -19.23 -32.65 -17.35
N SER A 99 -18.86 -31.98 -16.25
CA SER A 99 -18.02 -32.57 -15.18
C SER A 99 -18.06 -31.69 -13.90
N PRO A 100 -18.36 -32.24 -12.71
CA PRO A 100 -18.44 -31.45 -11.48
C PRO A 100 -17.05 -31.05 -10.97
N SER A 101 -16.67 -29.77 -11.13
CA SER A 101 -15.42 -29.23 -10.59
C SER A 101 -15.67 -28.53 -9.24
N ALA A 102 -15.43 -29.23 -8.13
CA ALA A 102 -15.59 -28.70 -6.77
C ALA A 102 -14.74 -27.43 -6.52
N THR A 103 -13.56 -27.35 -7.15
CA THR A 103 -12.64 -26.20 -7.07
C THR A 103 -13.24 -24.94 -7.70
N LEU A 104 -14.02 -25.10 -8.78
CA LEU A 104 -14.68 -23.99 -9.47
C LEU A 104 -15.81 -23.39 -8.61
N LEU A 105 -16.65 -24.25 -8.04
CA LEU A 105 -17.71 -23.85 -7.11
C LEU A 105 -17.15 -23.09 -5.90
N HIS A 106 -16.08 -23.60 -5.29
CA HIS A 106 -15.42 -22.93 -4.16
C HIS A 106 -14.83 -21.56 -4.55
N THR A 107 -14.22 -21.46 -5.74
CA THR A 107 -13.67 -20.19 -6.24
C THR A 107 -14.77 -19.14 -6.45
N LEU A 108 -15.90 -19.54 -7.03
CA LEU A 108 -17.04 -18.66 -7.24
C LEU A 108 -17.66 -18.20 -5.93
N GLN A 109 -17.82 -19.11 -4.98
CA GLN A 109 -18.34 -18.78 -3.66
C GLN A 109 -17.44 -17.76 -2.94
N ARG A 110 -16.11 -17.95 -3.03
CA ARG A 110 -15.14 -16.96 -2.52
C ARG A 110 -15.32 -15.58 -3.17
N HIS A 111 -15.49 -15.50 -4.49
CA HIS A 111 -15.71 -14.22 -5.17
C HIS A 111 -17.01 -13.51 -4.72
N ARG A 112 -18.07 -14.27 -4.43
CA ARG A 112 -19.33 -13.74 -3.87
C ARG A 112 -19.15 -13.23 -2.44
N ASP A 113 -18.46 -13.99 -1.60
CA ASP A 113 -18.18 -13.60 -0.21
C ASP A 113 -17.34 -12.32 -0.15
N ILE A 114 -16.33 -12.21 -1.02
CA ILE A 114 -15.48 -11.03 -1.16
C ILE A 114 -16.30 -9.81 -1.60
N LEU A 115 -17.11 -9.95 -2.64
CA LEU A 115 -17.99 -8.87 -3.13
C LEU A 115 -18.95 -8.40 -2.03
N GLN A 116 -19.54 -9.32 -1.27
CA GLN A 116 -20.43 -8.99 -0.16
C GLN A 116 -19.69 -8.23 0.95
N ASN A 117 -18.45 -8.63 1.26
CA ASN A 117 -17.61 -7.93 2.23
C ASN A 117 -17.29 -6.51 1.77
N TYR A 118 -16.91 -6.32 0.50
CA TYR A 118 -16.68 -4.98 -0.06
C TYR A 118 -17.93 -4.11 -0.03
N SER A 119 -19.08 -4.64 -0.40
CA SER A 119 -20.36 -3.91 -0.36
C SER A 119 -20.70 -3.45 1.06
N ARG A 120 -20.51 -4.33 2.06
CA ARG A 120 -20.74 -4.01 3.46
C ARG A 120 -19.82 -2.90 3.96
N GLU A 121 -18.51 -3.02 3.71
CA GLU A 121 -17.53 -2.02 4.15
C GLU A 121 -17.71 -0.68 3.44
N PHE A 122 -18.08 -0.70 2.16
CA PHE A 122 -18.46 0.49 1.41
C PHE A 122 -19.66 1.19 2.02
N GLN A 123 -20.77 0.47 2.25
CA GLN A 123 -21.98 1.04 2.84
C GLN A 123 -21.74 1.60 4.24
N LYS A 124 -20.98 0.90 5.07
CA LYS A 124 -20.58 1.35 6.41
C LYS A 124 -19.79 2.66 6.35
N THR A 125 -18.81 2.74 5.45
CA THR A 125 -17.98 3.93 5.28
C THR A 125 -18.80 5.10 4.72
N LYS A 126 -19.65 4.85 3.72
CA LYS A 126 -20.57 5.84 3.13
C LYS A 126 -21.51 6.40 4.20
N ALA A 127 -22.19 5.53 4.96
CA ALA A 127 -23.11 5.93 6.01
C ALA A 127 -22.43 6.76 7.11
N ASN A 128 -21.22 6.39 7.50
CA ASN A 128 -20.43 7.18 8.45
C ASN A 128 -20.16 8.59 7.92
N ILE A 129 -19.67 8.72 6.69
CA ILE A 129 -19.36 10.02 6.08
C ILE A 129 -20.61 10.89 5.91
N THR A 130 -21.72 10.30 5.46
CA THR A 130 -23.01 11.00 5.34
C THR A 130 -23.50 11.50 6.70
N ALA A 131 -23.48 10.66 7.75
CA ALA A 131 -23.87 11.08 9.09
C ALA A 131 -22.97 12.20 9.64
N LEU A 132 -21.67 12.16 9.33
CA LEU A 132 -20.74 13.24 9.69
C LEU A 132 -21.09 14.55 8.97
N LYS A 133 -21.48 14.48 7.69
CA LYS A 133 -21.89 15.62 6.86
C LYS A 133 -23.20 16.23 7.34
N GLU A 134 -24.23 15.42 7.56
CA GLU A 134 -25.53 15.89 8.08
C GLU A 134 -25.37 16.61 9.42
N ARG A 135 -24.54 16.04 10.31
CA ARG A 135 -24.23 16.67 11.59
C ARG A 135 -23.50 18.00 11.44
N ASP A 136 -22.59 18.12 10.46
CA ASP A 136 -21.87 19.35 10.18
C ASP A 136 -22.81 20.43 9.62
N ASP A 137 -23.74 20.07 8.74
CA ASP A 137 -24.71 21.02 8.19
C ASP A 137 -25.67 21.56 9.28
N LEU A 138 -26.07 20.70 10.23
CA LEU A 138 -26.83 21.10 11.41
C LEU A 138 -26.03 22.05 12.33
N LEU A 139 -24.78 21.71 12.65
CA LEU A 139 -23.91 22.53 13.50
C LEU A 139 -23.52 23.85 12.83
N GLY A 140 -23.32 23.85 11.52
CA GLY A 140 -23.02 25.05 10.74
C GLY A 140 -24.18 26.06 10.79
N SER A 141 -25.44 25.60 10.85
CA SER A 141 -26.58 26.48 11.07
C SER A 141 -26.52 27.13 12.45
N VAL A 142 -26.33 26.33 13.50
CA VAL A 142 -26.26 26.81 14.88
C VAL A 142 -25.09 27.78 15.09
N HIS A 143 -23.93 27.51 14.51
CA HIS A 143 -22.77 28.39 14.60
C HIS A 143 -23.00 29.74 13.92
N ARG A 144 -23.69 29.75 12.77
CA ARG A 144 -24.08 31.00 12.08
C ARG A 144 -25.05 31.81 12.94
N ASP A 145 -26.03 31.15 13.55
CA ASP A 145 -27.03 31.82 14.40
C ASP A 145 -26.40 32.36 15.70
N ILE A 146 -25.50 31.59 16.34
CA ILE A 146 -24.74 32.02 17.52
C ILE A 146 -23.82 33.19 17.17
N ASN A 147 -23.09 33.13 16.05
CA ASN A 147 -22.23 34.23 15.63
C ASN A 147 -23.03 35.49 15.29
N ALA A 148 -24.19 35.35 14.66
CA ALA A 148 -25.11 36.47 14.42
C ALA A 148 -25.61 37.09 15.73
N TYR A 149 -25.95 36.27 16.72
CA TYR A 149 -26.37 36.73 18.04
C TYR A 149 -25.21 37.41 18.80
N LYS A 150 -24.05 36.78 18.88
CA LYS A 150 -22.84 37.30 19.55
C LYS A 150 -22.37 38.63 18.94
N ASN A 151 -22.44 38.77 17.61
CA ASN A 151 -22.04 39.98 16.91
C ASN A 151 -23.07 41.12 17.03
N SER A 152 -24.33 40.83 17.38
CA SER A 152 -25.35 41.85 17.68
C SER A 152 -25.19 42.43 19.10
N SER A 153 -24.64 41.65 20.05
CA SER A 153 -24.30 42.11 21.40
C SER A 153 -22.90 42.74 21.49
N GLY A 154 -22.75 43.98 21.01
CA GLY A 154 -21.48 44.71 20.92
C GLY A 154 -20.69 44.89 22.24
N LEU A 155 -21.30 44.65 23.41
CA LEU A 155 -20.67 44.81 24.72
C LEU A 155 -19.72 43.65 25.11
N ASN A 156 -19.94 42.44 24.58
CA ASN A 156 -19.17 41.24 24.96
C ASN A 156 -17.96 40.97 24.06
N ARG A 157 -17.87 41.61 22.90
CA ARG A 157 -16.82 41.34 21.90
C ARG A 157 -15.40 41.57 22.44
N ARG A 158 -15.22 42.58 23.30
CA ARG A 158 -13.91 42.95 23.83
C ARG A 158 -13.47 42.00 24.95
N THR A 159 -14.37 41.63 25.85
CA THR A 159 -14.09 40.69 26.95
C THR A 159 -13.80 39.27 26.43
N ASP A 160 -14.56 38.83 25.43
CA ASP A 160 -14.42 37.50 24.82
C ASP A 160 -13.11 37.38 24.01
N LEU A 161 -12.70 38.47 23.34
CA LEU A 161 -11.40 38.56 22.67
C LEU A 161 -10.23 38.37 23.65
N TYR A 162 -10.26 39.05 24.80
CA TYR A 162 -9.22 38.93 25.82
C TYR A 162 -9.18 37.54 26.46
N LEU A 163 -10.34 36.92 26.72
CA LEU A 163 -10.42 35.55 27.22
C LEU A 163 -9.82 34.54 26.22
N LYS A 164 -10.16 34.68 24.94
CA LYS A 164 -9.62 33.85 23.86
C LYS A 164 -8.11 34.04 23.71
N GLU A 165 -7.61 35.27 23.77
CA GLU A 165 -6.17 35.57 23.74
C GLU A 165 -5.43 34.92 24.92
N HIS A 166 -6.00 35.00 26.13
CA HIS A 166 -5.42 34.38 27.31
C HIS A 166 -5.35 32.85 27.19
N GLU A 167 -6.36 32.22 26.60
CA GLU A 167 -6.34 30.78 26.30
C GLU A 167 -5.26 30.42 25.27
N HIS A 168 -5.12 31.23 24.20
CA HIS A 168 -4.08 31.02 23.19
C HIS A 168 -2.66 31.16 23.78
N ILE A 169 -2.42 32.12 24.67
CA ILE A 169 -1.13 32.28 25.35
C ILE A 169 -0.79 31.04 26.18
N ARG A 170 -1.75 30.57 26.99
CA ARG A 170 -1.56 29.37 27.83
C ARG A 170 -1.33 28.10 27.00
N ASN A 171 -2.00 27.99 25.85
CA ASN A 171 -1.80 26.85 24.96
C ASN A 171 -0.42 26.91 24.26
N SER A 172 0.03 28.12 23.89
CA SER A 172 1.36 28.36 23.34
C SER A 172 2.47 28.00 24.32
N GLU A 173 2.32 28.36 25.60
CA GLU A 173 3.26 28.02 26.68
C GLU A 173 3.47 26.50 26.79
N ARG A 174 2.38 25.71 26.77
CA ARG A 174 2.46 24.24 26.83
C ARG A 174 3.15 23.62 25.60
N LEU A 175 2.89 24.16 24.41
CA LEU A 175 3.52 23.69 23.17
C LEU A 175 5.02 23.96 23.16
N VAL A 176 5.46 25.09 23.73
CA VAL A 176 6.87 25.42 23.89
C VAL A 176 7.55 24.44 24.84
N ASP A 177 6.93 24.13 25.98
CA ASP A 177 7.46 23.13 26.92
C ASP A 177 7.60 21.74 26.29
N GLU A 178 6.62 21.33 25.48
CA GLU A 178 6.66 20.04 24.76
C GLU A 178 7.78 20.03 23.71
N GLN A 179 7.93 21.10 22.92
CA GLN A 179 9.02 21.21 21.94
C GLN A 179 10.40 21.19 22.60
N ILE A 180 10.55 21.81 23.77
CA ILE A 180 11.80 21.76 24.55
C ILE A 180 12.09 20.31 24.99
N SER A 181 11.06 19.59 25.46
CA SER A 181 11.19 18.18 25.85
C SER A 181 11.58 17.28 24.68
N VAL A 182 10.90 17.42 23.53
CA VAL A 182 11.18 16.64 22.30
C VAL A 182 12.59 16.94 21.76
N ALA A 183 13.02 18.21 21.79
CA ALA A 183 14.36 18.61 21.38
C ALA A 183 15.44 17.99 22.28
N MET A 184 15.22 17.98 23.60
CA MET A 184 16.12 17.35 24.57
C MET A 184 16.21 15.83 24.36
N ALA A 185 15.08 15.15 24.17
CA ALA A 185 15.05 13.72 23.89
C ALA A 185 15.72 13.36 22.54
N THR A 186 15.55 14.20 21.51
CA THR A 186 16.19 13.99 20.21
C THR A 186 17.71 14.17 20.30
N LYS A 187 18.19 15.17 21.06
CA LYS A 187 19.61 15.37 21.34
C LYS A 187 20.24 14.15 22.03
N GLU A 188 19.55 13.57 23.00
CA GLU A 188 20.02 12.37 23.70
C GLU A 188 20.08 11.16 22.75
N ASN A 189 19.04 10.94 21.95
CA ASN A 189 19.01 9.86 20.95
C ASN A 189 20.11 10.00 19.89
N LEU A 190 20.40 11.20 19.41
CA LEU A 190 21.49 11.45 18.46
C LEU A 190 22.87 11.17 19.08
N TYR A 191 23.06 11.49 20.36
CA TYR A 191 24.29 11.17 21.08
C TYR A 191 24.49 9.65 21.24
N VAL A 192 23.41 8.93 21.57
CA VAL A 192 23.42 7.45 21.64
C VAL A 192 23.72 6.84 20.27
N GLN A 193 23.08 7.34 19.19
CA GLN A 193 23.35 6.88 17.81
C GLN A 193 24.80 7.14 17.38
N LYS A 194 25.37 8.29 17.71
CA LYS A 194 26.80 8.60 17.46
C LYS A 194 27.71 7.58 18.13
N THR A 195 27.41 7.22 19.37
CA THR A 195 28.16 6.23 20.15
C THR A 195 28.06 4.84 19.53
N MET A 196 26.87 4.46 19.07
CA MET A 196 26.62 3.21 18.35
C MET A 196 27.41 3.14 17.03
N LEU A 197 27.40 4.21 16.22
CA LEU A 197 28.17 4.25 14.97
C LEU A 197 29.68 4.14 15.20
N MET A 198 30.19 4.76 16.27
CA MET A 198 31.59 4.58 16.66
C MET A 198 31.89 3.12 17.01
N SER A 199 30.99 2.44 17.75
CA SER A 199 31.15 1.01 18.07
C SER A 199 31.12 0.12 16.83
N ILE A 200 30.23 0.39 15.86
CA ILE A 200 30.17 -0.33 14.58
C ILE A 200 31.46 -0.10 13.79
N THR A 201 31.95 1.14 13.73
CA THR A 201 33.21 1.46 13.05
C THR A 201 34.41 0.74 13.68
N GLN A 202 34.43 0.58 15.00
CA GLN A 202 35.43 -0.21 15.72
C GLN A 202 35.32 -1.71 15.40
N THR A 203 34.10 -2.27 15.36
CA THR A 203 33.90 -3.67 14.95
C THR A 203 34.27 -3.90 13.48
N MET A 204 33.94 -2.98 12.57
CA MET A 204 34.28 -3.07 11.16
C MET A 204 35.80 -3.00 10.93
N ASN A 205 36.52 -2.13 11.65
CA ASN A 205 37.99 -2.15 11.67
C ASN A 205 38.54 -3.48 12.20
N SER A 206 37.93 -4.04 13.24
CA SER A 206 38.31 -5.35 13.79
C SER A 206 38.06 -6.50 12.80
N PHE A 207 36.98 -6.43 12.02
CA PHE A 207 36.70 -7.38 10.93
C PHE A 207 37.67 -7.20 9.77
N ALA A 208 37.98 -5.97 9.35
CA ALA A 208 38.95 -5.67 8.30
C ALA A 208 40.33 -6.27 8.63
N ASN A 209 40.76 -6.22 9.89
CA ASN A 209 41.99 -6.85 10.36
C ASN A 209 41.96 -8.40 10.33
N ARG A 210 40.77 -9.03 10.21
CA ARG A 210 40.59 -10.49 10.05
C ARG A 210 40.32 -10.94 8.60
N PHE A 211 40.21 -10.02 7.64
CA PHE A 211 39.95 -10.34 6.23
C PHE A 211 41.11 -10.91 5.37
N PRO A 212 42.42 -11.00 5.78
CA PRO A 212 43.43 -11.60 4.90
C PRO A 212 43.27 -13.13 4.68
N ALA A 213 42.36 -13.81 5.38
CA ALA A 213 42.16 -15.26 5.25
C ALA A 213 41.38 -15.70 3.99
N ILE A 214 40.52 -14.84 3.42
CA ILE A 214 39.66 -15.20 2.27
C ILE A 214 40.48 -15.31 0.97
N ASN A 215 41.60 -14.59 0.85
CA ASN A 215 42.49 -14.70 -0.30
C ASN A 215 43.13 -16.11 -0.41
N SER A 216 43.33 -16.80 0.72
CA SER A 216 43.89 -18.17 0.73
C SER A 216 42.91 -19.22 0.19
N LEU A 217 41.60 -19.01 0.35
CA LEU A 217 40.55 -19.89 -0.15
C LEU A 217 40.33 -19.68 -1.66
N MET A 218 40.36 -18.42 -2.11
CA MET A 218 40.22 -18.08 -3.53
C MET A 218 41.44 -18.54 -4.35
N GLN A 219 42.64 -18.47 -3.78
CA GLN A 219 43.88 -18.93 -4.42
C GLN A 219 43.96 -20.46 -4.55
N ARG A 220 43.45 -21.22 -3.57
CA ARG A 220 43.45 -22.70 -3.61
C ARG A 220 42.54 -23.27 -4.71
N VAL A 221 41.44 -22.59 -5.04
CA VAL A 221 40.52 -23.02 -6.11
C VAL A 221 41.10 -22.84 -7.51
N ASN A 222 41.85 -21.75 -7.76
CA ASN A 222 42.39 -21.46 -9.10
C ASN A 222 43.61 -22.32 -9.49
N ILE A 223 44.34 -22.90 -8.51
CA ILE A 223 45.53 -23.71 -8.77
C ILE A 223 45.18 -25.10 -9.34
N ARG A 224 44.07 -25.72 -8.92
CA ARG A 224 43.63 -27.01 -9.47
C ARG A 224 43.25 -26.92 -10.95
N LYS A 225 42.50 -25.88 -11.35
CA LYS A 225 42.10 -25.65 -12.75
C LYS A 225 43.29 -25.41 -13.70
N ARG A 226 44.35 -24.74 -13.23
CA ARG A 226 45.55 -24.49 -14.06
C ARG A 226 46.36 -25.75 -14.33
N ARG A 227 46.45 -26.68 -13.37
CA ARG A 227 47.21 -27.93 -13.55
C ARG A 227 46.63 -28.80 -14.66
N ASP A 228 45.31 -28.98 -14.69
CA ASP A 228 44.66 -29.84 -15.68
C ASP A 228 44.78 -29.26 -17.10
N SER A 229 44.69 -27.93 -17.22
CA SER A 229 44.87 -27.24 -18.51
C SER A 229 46.32 -27.33 -19.04
N ILE A 230 47.33 -27.33 -18.16
CA ILE A 230 48.75 -27.44 -18.57
C ILE A 230 49.05 -28.86 -19.05
N ILE A 231 48.54 -29.89 -18.36
CA ILE A 231 48.71 -31.28 -18.76
C ILE A 231 48.07 -31.52 -20.14
N LEU A 232 46.84 -31.05 -20.34
CA LEU A 232 46.14 -31.16 -21.63
C LEU A 232 46.93 -30.50 -22.77
N ALA A 233 47.43 -29.28 -22.55
CA ALA A 233 48.20 -28.54 -23.56
C ALA A 233 49.52 -29.23 -23.92
N SER A 234 50.22 -29.82 -22.95
CA SER A 234 51.48 -30.54 -23.19
C SER A 234 51.28 -31.78 -24.06
N VAL A 235 50.19 -32.54 -23.83
CA VAL A 235 49.89 -33.75 -24.63
C VAL A 235 49.58 -33.37 -26.07
N ILE A 236 48.76 -32.33 -26.27
CA ILE A 236 48.40 -31.84 -27.62
C ILE A 236 49.66 -31.38 -28.37
N SER A 237 50.53 -30.60 -27.72
CA SER A 237 51.78 -30.13 -28.33
C SER A 237 52.71 -31.28 -28.71
N GLY A 238 52.87 -32.29 -27.84
CA GLY A 238 53.68 -33.48 -28.13
C GLY A 238 53.16 -34.29 -29.33
N CYS A 239 51.84 -34.50 -29.40
CA CYS A 239 51.21 -35.20 -30.54
C CYS A 239 51.41 -34.45 -31.87
N ILE A 240 51.32 -33.12 -31.86
CA ILE A 240 51.52 -32.29 -33.07
C ILE A 240 52.98 -32.39 -33.55
N ILE A 241 53.95 -32.32 -32.63
CA ILE A 241 55.38 -32.42 -32.99
C ILE A 241 55.72 -33.80 -33.56
N LEU A 242 55.20 -34.88 -32.95
CA LEU A 242 55.38 -36.24 -33.46
C LEU A 242 54.79 -36.43 -34.87
N MET A 243 53.60 -35.89 -35.12
CA MET A 243 52.96 -35.92 -36.45
C MET A 243 53.79 -35.16 -37.49
N ILE A 244 54.35 -34.00 -37.14
CA ILE A 244 55.21 -33.22 -38.04
C ILE A 244 56.51 -33.96 -38.35
N LEU A 245 57.15 -34.58 -37.35
CA LEU A 245 58.37 -35.37 -37.57
C LEU A 245 58.11 -36.61 -38.43
N TYR A 246 56.97 -37.28 -38.26
CA TYR A 246 56.57 -38.39 -39.12
C TYR A 246 56.24 -37.96 -40.54
N ALA A 247 55.65 -36.77 -40.73
CA ALA A 247 55.36 -36.25 -42.07
C ALA A 247 56.62 -35.77 -42.82
N LEU A 248 57.69 -35.42 -42.09
CA LEU A 248 58.97 -34.94 -42.64
C LEU A 248 60.01 -36.06 -42.84
N HIS A 249 59.76 -37.27 -42.33
CA HIS A 249 60.64 -38.43 -42.47
C HIS A 249 59.99 -39.48 -43.35
#